data_AF-A0A086TK90-F1
#
_entry.id   AF-A0A086TK90-F1
#
_cell.length_a   1.000
_cell.length_b   1.000
_cell.length_c   1.000
_cell.angle_alpha   90.00
_cell.angle_beta   90.00
_cell.angle_gamma   90.00
#
_symmetry.space_group_name_H-M   'P 1'
#
loop_
_entity.id
_entity.type
_entity.pdbx_description
1 polymer ?
#
loop_
_entity_poly.entity_id
_entity_poly.type
_entity_poly.pdbx_seq_one_letter_code
_entity_poly.pdbx_strand_id
1 'polypeptide(L)'
;MASRAVMGKVPSKVTSCLISTSKTVARSPLFKANSQQPGSRSLSTSSLASSTRMFAQSQRHINLFPALSRRQYSQIQHSAQYGQPTWMTHPHLMKQGEITPGISSAEYEVRRTLLMECLPKNSIVISTSHRTRFMTNNIFYPFHQHTDFSYLCGFNEPDSALVLEKDDSPRGYKMTMFVAPKNANVEMWEGARTGLDAAKEVFGADEAVDANLFRYRIVDMTSRYENVYFDYPTPSVFMPIEIAKKLHNKPVINSVLSSVTRVFDSLTGKDNNSNLNHRNAKTSSFSFTGSSTFTSSPGSDAMNAPKGLSPLIQEQRVIKSEAEIKLMRQAGEISGKAFIETMKFTDPARLEHQVYAKFDFECRMRGSQMMAYVPVVAGGSNALTMHYVNNDQPLKDGDLLLMDAGGEYNGYASDITRTWPVNGKFTQAQKDLYEVVLNANKECIKLCTEEHGLSLNQIHDVSMRLTKEGLAKLGIKPLANDVDRRLYPHHVGHYLGMDVHDTGDISRSRVLKEGMVITIEPGLYIPRDSAYPEKYQGIGIRIEDNVVIGKTVPHVLSVTAPKEVVDIEYCCNN
;
A
#
# COMPACT_ATOMS: atom_id res chain seq x y z
N MET A 1 -10.71 41.96 3.60
CA MET A 1 -10.93 42.27 2.17
C MET A 1 -11.20 40.96 1.43
N ALA A 2 -12.18 40.92 0.54
CA ALA A 2 -12.56 39.69 -0.16
C ALA A 2 -11.67 39.44 -1.39
N SER A 3 -11.25 38.20 -1.60
CA SER A 3 -10.69 37.74 -2.88
C SER A 3 -11.41 36.46 -3.30
N ARG A 4 -11.93 36.44 -4.52
CA ARG A 4 -12.74 35.33 -5.07
C ARG A 4 -11.82 34.22 -5.57
N ALA A 5 -11.98 33.02 -5.05
CA ALA A 5 -11.36 31.83 -5.65
C ALA A 5 -12.08 31.45 -6.96
N VAL A 6 -11.32 31.32 -8.05
CA VAL A 6 -11.84 30.85 -9.34
C VAL A 6 -11.83 29.32 -9.33
N MET A 7 -13.00 28.70 -9.30
CA MET A 7 -13.13 27.25 -9.41
C MET A 7 -12.91 26.79 -10.86
N GLY A 8 -11.79 26.11 -11.11
CA GLY A 8 -11.61 25.30 -12.32
C GLY A 8 -12.45 24.01 -12.23
N LYS A 9 -13.36 23.79 -13.18
CA LYS A 9 -14.14 22.55 -13.25
C LYS A 9 -13.30 21.41 -13.84
N VAL A 10 -13.12 20.33 -13.07
CA VAL A 10 -12.63 19.03 -13.58
C VAL A 10 -13.84 18.20 -14.04
N PRO A 11 -13.78 17.51 -15.20
CA PRO A 11 -14.93 16.76 -15.71
C PRO A 11 -15.22 15.49 -14.90
N SER A 12 -16.36 15.48 -14.21
CA SER A 12 -16.85 14.34 -13.44
C SER A 12 -17.44 13.25 -14.35
N LYS A 13 -16.67 12.20 -14.69
CA LYS A 13 -17.23 11.00 -15.37
C LYS A 13 -16.50 9.67 -15.20
N VAL A 14 -15.56 9.54 -14.25
CA VAL A 14 -14.82 8.28 -13.98
C VAL A 14 -15.23 7.64 -12.64
N THR A 15 -15.68 8.42 -11.66
CA THR A 15 -15.98 7.95 -10.28
C THR A 15 -17.28 7.15 -10.13
N SER A 16 -18.10 6.99 -11.19
CA SER A 16 -19.46 6.46 -11.07
C SER A 16 -19.62 4.96 -11.35
N CYS A 17 -18.59 4.24 -11.79
CA CYS A 17 -18.74 2.85 -12.22
C CYS A 17 -18.71 1.81 -11.09
N LEU A 18 -18.07 2.12 -9.95
CA LEU A 18 -17.85 1.16 -8.85
C LEU A 18 -18.79 1.34 -7.64
N ILE A 19 -19.78 2.24 -7.71
CA ILE A 19 -20.65 2.59 -6.55
C ILE A 19 -22.14 2.28 -6.81
N SER A 20 -22.56 1.94 -8.03
CA SER A 20 -23.98 1.82 -8.40
C SER A 20 -24.56 0.38 -8.38
N THR A 21 -24.45 -0.32 -7.25
CA THR A 21 -25.27 -1.53 -6.97
C THR A 21 -25.99 -1.44 -5.62
N SER A 22 -26.65 -0.31 -5.36
CA SER A 22 -27.58 -0.16 -4.23
C SER A 22 -28.57 1.00 -4.41
N LYS A 23 -29.78 0.69 -4.92
CA LYS A 23 -31.11 1.17 -4.46
C LYS A 23 -32.18 1.10 -5.56
N THR A 24 -33.20 0.28 -5.34
CA THR A 24 -34.62 0.71 -5.41
C THR A 24 -35.56 -0.36 -4.83
N VAL A 25 -36.16 -0.08 -3.67
CA VAL A 25 -37.48 -0.60 -3.29
C VAL A 25 -38.28 0.57 -2.74
N ALA A 26 -39.49 0.78 -3.25
CA ALA A 26 -40.30 1.95 -2.95
C ALA A 26 -41.02 1.85 -1.59
N ARG A 27 -41.31 3.01 -1.00
CA ARG A 27 -42.16 3.14 0.21
C ARG A 27 -43.65 3.01 -0.14
N SER A 28 -44.42 2.40 0.75
CA SER A 28 -45.88 2.56 0.93
C SER A 28 -46.28 1.98 2.31
N PRO A 29 -47.43 2.35 2.90
CA PRO A 29 -47.38 2.99 4.23
C PRO A 29 -47.99 2.21 5.42
N LEU A 30 -47.69 2.72 6.63
CA LEU A 30 -48.49 2.71 7.89
C LEU A 30 -49.47 1.55 8.14
N PHE A 31 -49.31 0.84 9.28
CA PHE A 31 -50.34 0.78 10.33
C PHE A 31 -49.78 0.31 11.69
N LYS A 32 -50.58 0.46 12.76
CA LYS A 32 -50.20 0.39 14.18
C LYS A 32 -50.07 -1.04 14.71
N ALA A 33 -49.32 -1.19 15.82
CA ALA A 33 -49.21 -2.41 16.60
C ALA A 33 -50.50 -2.79 17.34
N ASN A 34 -50.75 -4.10 17.53
CA ASN A 34 -51.19 -4.63 18.81
C ASN A 34 -50.91 -6.14 18.98
N SER A 35 -51.19 -6.64 20.18
CA SER A 35 -50.67 -7.86 20.83
C SER A 35 -51.40 -9.19 20.53
N GLN A 36 -50.78 -10.27 21.04
CA GLN A 36 -51.31 -11.61 21.44
C GLN A 36 -50.96 -12.85 20.59
N GLN A 37 -50.72 -13.94 21.32
CA GLN A 37 -50.59 -15.36 20.92
C GLN A 37 -51.77 -16.15 21.55
N PRO A 38 -51.93 -17.49 21.35
CA PRO A 38 -51.36 -18.42 20.36
C PRO A 38 -52.46 -19.23 19.60
N GLY A 39 -52.09 -20.05 18.60
CA GLY A 39 -53.03 -20.93 17.89
C GLY A 39 -52.36 -22.06 17.11
N SER A 40 -53.03 -23.21 16.95
CA SER A 40 -52.40 -24.49 16.53
C SER A 40 -52.94 -25.07 15.21
N ARG A 41 -52.17 -26.06 14.68
CA ARG A 41 -52.52 -27.15 13.71
C ARG A 41 -52.24 -26.98 12.20
N SER A 42 -51.29 -27.82 11.76
CA SER A 42 -51.33 -28.80 10.65
C SER A 42 -51.43 -28.40 9.17
N LEU A 43 -50.41 -28.86 8.41
CA LEU A 43 -50.46 -29.53 7.09
C LEU A 43 -51.19 -28.79 5.94
N SER A 44 -50.52 -28.42 4.84
CA SER A 44 -49.99 -29.41 3.87
C SER A 44 -49.22 -28.74 2.72
N THR A 45 -48.69 -29.55 1.81
CA THR A 45 -47.75 -29.21 0.73
C THR A 45 -48.39 -28.64 -0.55
N SER A 46 -47.79 -27.59 -1.14
CA SER A 46 -47.62 -27.50 -2.60
C SER A 46 -46.61 -26.41 -3.06
N SER A 47 -45.64 -26.86 -3.87
CA SER A 47 -44.86 -26.14 -4.89
C SER A 47 -44.67 -24.61 -4.82
N LEU A 48 -43.43 -24.19 -4.55
CA LEU A 48 -42.83 -22.95 -5.09
C LEU A 48 -41.43 -23.26 -5.63
N ALA A 49 -41.35 -23.55 -6.93
CA ALA A 49 -40.11 -23.92 -7.63
C ALA A 49 -39.94 -23.12 -8.93
N SER A 50 -39.96 -21.79 -8.84
CA SER A 50 -39.71 -20.91 -10.01
C SER A 50 -39.48 -19.43 -9.63
N SER A 51 -38.35 -19.13 -8.95
CA SER A 51 -37.76 -17.76 -8.92
C SER A 51 -36.30 -17.68 -8.43
N THR A 52 -35.49 -18.73 -8.64
CA THR A 52 -34.07 -18.78 -8.18
C THR A 52 -33.07 -18.93 -9.33
N ARG A 53 -33.41 -18.49 -10.54
CA ARG A 53 -32.64 -18.75 -11.78
C ARG A 53 -31.80 -17.60 -12.32
N MET A 54 -31.70 -16.47 -11.60
CA MET A 54 -30.99 -15.26 -12.04
C MET A 54 -29.65 -15.00 -11.31
N PHE A 55 -29.26 -15.82 -10.33
CA PHE A 55 -28.00 -15.65 -9.56
C PHE A 55 -27.06 -16.89 -9.61
N ALA A 56 -27.32 -17.84 -10.51
CA ALA A 56 -26.63 -19.13 -10.56
C ALA A 56 -25.92 -19.40 -11.91
N GLN A 57 -25.47 -18.37 -12.64
CA GLN A 57 -24.89 -18.52 -13.98
C GLN A 57 -23.48 -17.94 -14.21
N SER A 58 -22.82 -17.31 -13.23
CA SER A 58 -21.39 -16.93 -13.35
C SER A 58 -20.44 -17.82 -12.54
N GLN A 59 -20.90 -18.54 -11.51
CA GLN A 59 -20.08 -19.53 -10.78
C GLN A 59 -20.00 -20.88 -11.53
N ARG A 60 -19.47 -20.86 -12.75
CA ARG A 60 -18.74 -22.03 -13.25
C ARG A 60 -17.33 -21.97 -12.67
N HIS A 61 -17.06 -22.74 -11.63
CA HIS A 61 -15.70 -23.03 -11.22
C HIS A 61 -14.94 -23.63 -12.41
N ILE A 62 -14.15 -22.81 -13.10
CA ILE A 62 -13.11 -23.31 -13.98
C ILE A 62 -12.01 -23.83 -13.04
N ASN A 63 -12.13 -25.10 -12.65
CA ASN A 63 -11.01 -25.82 -12.07
C ASN A 63 -9.96 -25.97 -13.18
N LEU A 64 -9.06 -24.97 -13.28
CA LEU A 64 -7.95 -24.93 -14.23
C LEU A 64 -6.97 -26.10 -14.05
N PHE A 65 -7.06 -26.83 -12.92
CA PHE A 65 -6.18 -27.94 -12.58
C PHE A 65 -6.99 -29.19 -12.21
N PRO A 66 -6.76 -30.35 -12.85
CA PRO A 66 -7.30 -31.63 -12.40
C PRO A 66 -6.65 -32.04 -11.08
N ALA A 67 -7.35 -32.87 -10.29
CA ALA A 67 -6.81 -33.41 -9.04
C ALA A 67 -5.65 -34.37 -9.33
N LEU A 68 -4.42 -33.98 -8.98
CA LEU A 68 -3.22 -34.78 -9.16
C LEU A 68 -3.11 -35.89 -8.10
N SER A 69 -2.53 -37.03 -8.48
CA SER A 69 -2.22 -38.10 -7.52
C SER A 69 -1.00 -37.76 -6.66
N ARG A 70 -0.90 -38.33 -5.45
CA ARG A 70 0.22 -38.14 -4.51
C ARG A 70 1.60 -38.45 -5.14
N ARG A 71 1.64 -39.35 -6.14
CA ARG A 71 2.86 -39.70 -6.89
C ARG A 71 3.25 -38.62 -7.91
N GLN A 72 2.27 -38.01 -8.59
CA GLN A 72 2.51 -36.88 -9.50
C GLN A 72 2.95 -35.63 -8.73
N TYR A 73 2.33 -35.34 -7.57
CA TYR A 73 2.79 -34.28 -6.66
C TYR A 73 4.27 -34.44 -6.29
N SER A 74 4.67 -35.64 -5.85
CA SER A 74 6.06 -35.93 -5.50
C SER A 74 7.05 -35.76 -6.67
N GLN A 75 6.64 -36.05 -7.90
CA GLN A 75 7.50 -35.83 -9.08
C GLN A 75 7.63 -34.34 -9.42
N ILE A 76 6.52 -33.59 -9.43
CA ILE A 76 6.51 -32.15 -9.72
C ILE A 76 7.35 -31.36 -8.70
N GLN A 77 7.24 -31.70 -7.40
CA GLN A 77 8.05 -31.06 -6.35
C GLN A 77 9.57 -31.20 -6.54
N HIS A 78 10.04 -32.25 -7.24
CA HIS A 78 11.47 -32.45 -7.50
C HIS A 78 11.95 -31.89 -8.85
N SER A 79 11.05 -31.57 -9.80
CA SER A 79 11.43 -31.11 -11.15
C SER A 79 11.08 -29.65 -11.45
N ALA A 80 10.08 -29.08 -10.79
CA ALA A 80 9.60 -27.73 -11.09
C ALA A 80 10.20 -26.69 -10.12
N GLN A 81 11.31 -26.07 -10.52
CA GLN A 81 11.81 -24.86 -9.86
C GLN A 81 11.24 -23.62 -10.58
N TYR A 82 10.57 -22.75 -9.84
CA TYR A 82 10.07 -21.44 -10.30
C TYR A 82 10.77 -20.32 -9.52
N GLY A 83 10.74 -19.07 -10.01
CA GLY A 83 11.40 -17.94 -9.33
C GLY A 83 10.66 -17.41 -8.10
N GLN A 84 9.46 -17.92 -7.84
CA GLN A 84 8.72 -17.69 -6.60
C GLN A 84 8.06 -18.99 -6.12
N PRO A 85 7.67 -19.08 -4.82
CA PRO A 85 6.81 -20.15 -4.34
C PRO A 85 5.50 -20.26 -5.15
N THR A 86 5.08 -21.50 -5.40
CA THR A 86 3.77 -21.83 -5.98
C THR A 86 3.09 -22.89 -5.13
N TRP A 87 1.77 -23.00 -5.18
CA TRP A 87 1.03 -24.01 -4.40
C TRP A 87 1.46 -25.47 -4.69
N MET A 88 2.02 -25.74 -5.88
CA MET A 88 2.56 -27.05 -6.25
C MET A 88 3.90 -27.35 -5.59
N THR A 89 4.75 -26.33 -5.43
CA THR A 89 6.11 -26.47 -4.88
C THR A 89 6.12 -26.30 -3.36
N HIS A 90 5.31 -25.37 -2.84
CA HIS A 90 5.24 -24.95 -1.44
C HIS A 90 3.83 -25.09 -0.84
N PRO A 91 3.24 -26.31 -0.82
CA PRO A 91 1.90 -26.55 -0.26
C PRO A 91 1.78 -26.32 1.25
N HIS A 92 2.91 -26.05 1.93
CA HIS A 92 2.98 -25.65 3.33
C HIS A 92 2.87 -24.11 3.53
N LEU A 93 3.10 -23.32 2.48
CA LEU A 93 2.93 -21.86 2.49
C LEU A 93 1.62 -21.44 1.81
N MET A 94 1.21 -22.16 0.76
CA MET A 94 0.16 -21.76 -0.17
C MET A 94 -0.84 -22.89 -0.39
N LYS A 95 -2.13 -22.56 -0.42
CA LYS A 95 -3.19 -23.53 -0.76
C LYS A 95 -3.29 -23.74 -2.27
N GLN A 96 -3.85 -24.87 -2.68
CA GLN A 96 -4.13 -25.15 -4.09
C GLN A 96 -4.97 -24.02 -4.72
N GLY A 97 -4.46 -23.44 -5.81
CA GLY A 97 -5.10 -22.31 -6.51
C GLY A 97 -4.70 -20.92 -6.00
N GLU A 98 -3.84 -20.81 -4.99
CA GLU A 98 -3.21 -19.53 -4.61
C GLU A 98 -2.03 -19.18 -5.52
N ILE A 99 -1.89 -17.90 -5.86
CA ILE A 99 -0.77 -17.35 -6.66
C ILE A 99 0.27 -16.69 -5.75
N THR A 100 -0.20 -16.06 -4.68
CA THR A 100 0.59 -15.61 -3.53
C THR A 100 -0.09 -16.13 -2.25
N PRO A 101 0.63 -16.34 -1.14
CA PRO A 101 0.05 -16.93 0.07
C PRO A 101 -1.21 -16.18 0.54
N GLY A 102 -2.35 -16.86 0.54
CA GLY A 102 -3.65 -16.30 0.91
C GLY A 102 -4.46 -15.62 -0.20
N ILE A 103 -3.89 -15.29 -1.37
CA ILE A 103 -4.61 -14.68 -2.51
C ILE A 103 -4.75 -15.69 -3.67
N SER A 104 -6.00 -15.94 -4.06
CA SER A 104 -6.33 -16.93 -5.11
C SER A 104 -6.12 -16.40 -6.53
N SER A 105 -5.90 -17.29 -7.48
CA SER A 105 -5.88 -16.96 -8.91
C SER A 105 -7.19 -16.32 -9.39
N ALA A 106 -8.32 -16.74 -8.81
CA ALA A 106 -9.64 -16.16 -9.08
C ALA A 106 -9.76 -14.71 -8.56
N GLU A 107 -9.12 -14.36 -7.45
CA GLU A 107 -9.10 -12.98 -6.95
C GLU A 107 -8.24 -12.08 -7.85
N TYR A 108 -7.08 -12.57 -8.29
CA TYR A 108 -6.26 -11.87 -9.29
C TYR A 108 -7.00 -11.68 -10.64
N GLU A 109 -7.81 -12.66 -11.05
CA GLU A 109 -8.69 -12.51 -12.23
C GLU A 109 -9.73 -11.40 -12.00
N VAL A 110 -10.43 -11.41 -10.87
CA VAL A 110 -11.43 -10.37 -10.53
C VAL A 110 -10.83 -8.96 -10.54
N ARG A 111 -9.63 -8.76 -9.97
CA ARG A 111 -8.92 -7.46 -9.99
C ARG A 111 -8.68 -6.96 -11.43
N ARG A 112 -8.22 -7.84 -12.31
CA ARG A 112 -8.02 -7.51 -13.74
C ARG A 112 -9.34 -7.27 -14.45
N THR A 113 -10.37 -8.08 -14.22
CA THR A 113 -11.71 -7.89 -14.82
C THR A 113 -12.29 -6.54 -14.40
N LEU A 114 -12.30 -6.19 -13.11
CA LEU A 114 -12.79 -4.90 -12.62
C LEU A 114 -12.02 -3.70 -13.19
N LEU A 115 -10.69 -3.85 -13.38
CA LEU A 115 -9.89 -2.84 -14.06
C LEU A 115 -10.33 -2.70 -15.51
N MET A 116 -10.36 -3.80 -16.27
CA MET A 116 -10.64 -3.77 -17.70
C MET A 116 -12.09 -3.36 -18.00
N GLU A 117 -13.05 -3.69 -17.14
CA GLU A 117 -14.46 -3.27 -17.26
C GLU A 117 -14.62 -1.75 -17.21
N CYS A 118 -13.89 -1.04 -16.35
CA CYS A 118 -14.02 0.41 -16.19
C CYS A 118 -13.40 1.23 -17.35
N LEU A 119 -12.59 0.60 -18.20
CA LEU A 119 -11.95 1.23 -19.36
C LEU A 119 -12.90 1.29 -20.58
N PRO A 120 -12.79 2.30 -21.45
CA PRO A 120 -13.51 2.31 -22.73
C PRO A 120 -13.08 1.13 -23.63
N LYS A 121 -13.86 0.83 -24.67
CA LYS A 121 -13.39 -0.04 -25.76
C LYS A 121 -12.10 0.52 -26.36
N ASN A 122 -11.34 -0.34 -27.05
CA ASN A 122 -10.06 0.03 -27.65
C ASN A 122 -9.05 0.58 -26.63
N SER A 123 -8.86 -0.17 -25.53
CA SER A 123 -7.93 0.14 -24.44
C SER A 123 -6.85 -0.93 -24.25
N ILE A 124 -5.66 -0.49 -23.88
CA ILE A 124 -4.53 -1.33 -23.47
C ILE A 124 -3.96 -0.84 -22.14
N VAL A 125 -3.76 -1.77 -21.20
CA VAL A 125 -3.10 -1.53 -19.91
C VAL A 125 -1.69 -2.09 -19.97
N ILE A 126 -0.72 -1.35 -19.44
CA ILE A 126 0.67 -1.78 -19.30
C ILE A 126 1.07 -1.56 -17.85
N SER A 127 1.43 -2.64 -17.15
CA SER A 127 1.98 -2.60 -15.80
C SER A 127 3.35 -3.28 -15.81
N THR A 128 4.36 -2.65 -15.22
CA THR A 128 5.76 -3.13 -15.20
C THR A 128 6.20 -3.47 -13.79
N SER A 129 7.01 -4.52 -13.65
CA SER A 129 7.62 -4.90 -12.39
C SER A 129 8.66 -3.87 -11.91
N HIS A 130 9.12 -4.04 -10.67
CA HIS A 130 10.37 -3.49 -10.19
C HIS A 130 11.59 -4.24 -10.75
N ARG A 131 12.76 -3.77 -10.31
CA ARG A 131 14.10 -4.29 -10.61
C ARG A 131 14.72 -4.99 -9.41
N THR A 132 15.78 -5.73 -9.68
CA THR A 132 16.91 -5.80 -8.75
C THR A 132 17.51 -4.40 -8.54
N ARG A 133 17.53 -3.93 -7.28
CA ARG A 133 18.25 -2.71 -6.87
C ARG A 133 19.55 -3.10 -6.17
N PHE A 134 20.61 -2.33 -6.37
CA PHE A 134 21.94 -2.63 -5.84
C PHE A 134 22.28 -1.74 -4.63
N MET A 135 22.82 -2.37 -3.58
CA MET A 135 23.33 -1.70 -2.37
C MET A 135 24.74 -1.17 -2.61
N THR A 136 25.60 -1.97 -3.24
CA THR A 136 26.94 -1.58 -3.67
C THR A 136 27.43 -2.55 -4.75
N ASN A 137 28.05 -2.02 -5.82
CA ASN A 137 28.51 -2.80 -6.96
C ASN A 137 27.44 -3.82 -7.42
N ASN A 138 27.78 -5.12 -7.42
CA ASN A 138 26.88 -6.21 -7.83
C ASN A 138 26.15 -6.88 -6.64
N ILE A 139 26.16 -6.27 -5.45
CA ILE A 139 25.43 -6.75 -4.26
C ILE A 139 24.05 -6.11 -4.22
N PHE A 140 23.01 -6.91 -4.32
CA PHE A 140 21.62 -6.45 -4.39
C PHE A 140 20.93 -6.34 -3.02
N TYR A 141 19.95 -5.45 -2.93
CA TYR A 141 18.96 -5.45 -1.87
C TYR A 141 17.98 -6.62 -2.05
N PRO A 142 17.31 -7.10 -0.98
CA PRO A 142 16.15 -7.96 -1.12
C PRO A 142 15.15 -7.37 -2.12
N PHE A 143 14.65 -8.21 -3.04
CA PHE A 143 13.71 -7.75 -4.06
C PHE A 143 12.34 -7.46 -3.43
N HIS A 144 11.74 -6.34 -3.84
CA HIS A 144 10.38 -5.93 -3.47
C HIS A 144 9.67 -5.43 -4.72
N GLN A 145 8.48 -5.97 -4.99
CA GLN A 145 7.79 -5.83 -6.27
C GLN A 145 7.03 -4.50 -6.37
N HIS A 146 6.83 -3.99 -7.59
CA HIS A 146 5.93 -2.83 -7.81
C HIS A 146 4.51 -3.22 -7.36
N THR A 147 3.95 -2.49 -6.39
CA THR A 147 2.74 -2.95 -5.68
C THR A 147 1.52 -3.06 -6.59
N ASP A 148 1.34 -2.15 -7.55
CA ASP A 148 0.26 -2.26 -8.56
C ASP A 148 0.44 -3.45 -9.52
N PHE A 149 1.69 -3.81 -9.86
CA PHE A 149 1.97 -4.97 -10.72
C PHE A 149 1.71 -6.27 -9.95
N SER A 150 2.20 -6.32 -8.70
CA SER A 150 1.92 -7.40 -7.76
C SER A 150 0.42 -7.55 -7.49
N TYR A 151 -0.33 -6.45 -7.35
CA TYR A 151 -1.78 -6.46 -7.15
C TYR A 151 -2.55 -7.07 -8.33
N LEU A 152 -2.13 -6.82 -9.58
CA LEU A 152 -2.78 -7.33 -10.79
C LEU A 152 -2.42 -8.77 -11.17
N CYS A 153 -1.27 -9.30 -10.75
CA CYS A 153 -0.86 -10.66 -11.16
C CYS A 153 -0.13 -11.52 -10.12
N GLY A 154 0.37 -10.98 -9.01
CA GLY A 154 1.10 -11.74 -7.99
C GLY A 154 2.46 -12.28 -8.45
N PHE A 155 2.97 -11.81 -9.59
CA PHE A 155 4.26 -12.22 -10.13
C PHE A 155 5.40 -11.46 -9.44
N ASN A 156 6.39 -12.18 -8.92
CA ASN A 156 7.41 -11.68 -8.00
C ASN A 156 8.85 -11.91 -8.49
N GLU A 157 9.06 -11.79 -9.81
CA GLU A 157 10.39 -11.69 -10.42
C GLU A 157 10.59 -10.26 -11.01
N PRO A 158 11.84 -9.80 -11.14
CA PRO A 158 12.17 -8.48 -11.70
C PRO A 158 12.04 -8.41 -13.23
N ASP A 159 12.23 -7.20 -13.77
CA ASP A 159 12.40 -6.87 -15.19
C ASP A 159 11.36 -7.54 -16.13
N SER A 160 10.11 -7.54 -15.69
CA SER A 160 8.95 -8.20 -16.28
C SER A 160 7.79 -7.22 -16.48
N ALA A 161 6.80 -7.57 -17.32
CA ALA A 161 5.64 -6.73 -17.57
C ALA A 161 4.35 -7.52 -17.83
N LEU A 162 3.22 -6.89 -17.54
CA LEU A 162 1.86 -7.37 -17.75
C LEU A 162 1.18 -6.41 -18.71
N VAL A 163 0.64 -6.94 -19.80
CA VAL A 163 -0.12 -6.17 -20.78
C VAL A 163 -1.52 -6.77 -20.90
N LEU A 164 -2.55 -5.95 -20.68
CA LEU A 164 -3.95 -6.35 -20.82
C LEU A 164 -4.55 -5.60 -22.02
N GLU A 165 -4.88 -6.35 -23.07
CA GLU A 165 -5.46 -5.84 -24.31
C GLU A 165 -6.98 -6.01 -24.24
N LYS A 166 -7.77 -4.92 -24.15
CA LYS A 166 -9.24 -5.04 -24.05
C LYS A 166 -9.83 -5.58 -25.35
N ASP A 167 -10.65 -6.61 -25.24
CA ASP A 167 -11.31 -7.26 -26.37
C ASP A 167 -12.78 -7.60 -26.08
N ASP A 168 -13.45 -8.22 -27.05
CA ASP A 168 -14.83 -8.70 -26.95
C ASP A 168 -14.91 -10.20 -26.58
N SER A 169 -13.85 -10.78 -26.00
CA SER A 169 -13.86 -12.15 -25.50
C SER A 169 -14.73 -12.30 -24.24
N PRO A 170 -15.13 -13.53 -23.85
CA PRO A 170 -15.82 -13.75 -22.57
C PRO A 170 -15.01 -13.35 -21.32
N ARG A 171 -13.68 -13.19 -21.44
CA ARG A 171 -12.79 -12.67 -20.39
C ARG A 171 -12.79 -11.13 -20.37
N GLY A 172 -13.13 -10.50 -21.49
CA GLY A 172 -13.13 -9.05 -21.71
C GLY A 172 -11.74 -8.45 -22.01
N TYR A 173 -10.69 -9.26 -21.97
CA TYR A 173 -9.33 -8.87 -22.31
C TYR A 173 -8.45 -10.10 -22.62
N LYS A 174 -7.41 -9.87 -23.41
CA LYS A 174 -6.27 -10.79 -23.57
C LYS A 174 -5.14 -10.37 -22.63
N MET A 175 -4.57 -11.32 -21.90
CA MET A 175 -3.44 -11.16 -20.99
C MET A 175 -2.13 -11.62 -21.62
N THR A 176 -1.19 -10.69 -21.82
CA THR A 176 0.19 -11.00 -22.26
C THR A 176 1.16 -10.72 -21.13
N MET A 177 1.96 -11.72 -20.73
CA MET A 177 3.06 -11.54 -19.77
C MET A 177 4.42 -11.54 -20.49
N PHE A 178 5.27 -10.60 -20.12
CA PHE A 178 6.66 -10.49 -20.54
C PHE A 178 7.53 -10.88 -19.35
N VAL A 179 8.21 -12.02 -19.42
CA VAL A 179 9.00 -12.57 -18.31
C VAL A 179 10.33 -13.11 -18.82
N ALA A 180 11.31 -13.26 -17.93
CA ALA A 180 12.58 -13.88 -18.28
C ALA A 180 12.37 -15.37 -18.68
N PRO A 181 12.89 -15.82 -19.84
CA PRO A 181 12.85 -17.24 -20.19
C PRO A 181 13.78 -18.05 -19.27
N LYS A 182 13.49 -19.36 -19.19
CA LYS A 182 14.36 -20.34 -18.53
C LYS A 182 15.76 -20.30 -19.13
N ASN A 183 16.79 -20.26 -18.28
CA ASN A 183 18.19 -20.27 -18.67
C ASN A 183 19.04 -20.88 -17.55
N ALA A 184 19.46 -22.14 -17.74
CA ALA A 184 20.21 -22.90 -16.73
C ALA A 184 21.51 -22.22 -16.26
N ASN A 185 22.22 -21.53 -17.15
CA ASN A 185 23.46 -20.81 -16.78
C ASN A 185 23.16 -19.64 -15.84
N VAL A 186 22.08 -18.91 -16.09
CA VAL A 186 21.73 -17.75 -15.26
C VAL A 186 21.04 -18.19 -13.96
N GLU A 187 20.17 -19.20 -14.03
CA GLU A 187 19.48 -19.75 -12.85
C GLU A 187 20.45 -20.39 -11.82
N MET A 188 21.63 -20.83 -12.28
CA MET A 188 22.73 -21.25 -11.39
C MET A 188 23.29 -20.12 -10.51
N TRP A 189 23.21 -18.86 -10.96
CA TRP A 189 23.75 -17.69 -10.24
C TRP A 189 22.66 -16.85 -9.57
N GLU A 190 21.53 -16.64 -10.24
CA GLU A 190 20.46 -15.72 -9.82
C GLU A 190 19.29 -16.44 -9.13
N GLY A 191 19.29 -17.78 -9.11
CA GLY A 191 18.17 -18.60 -8.70
C GLY A 191 17.19 -18.88 -9.84
N ALA A 192 16.25 -19.80 -9.59
CA ALA A 192 15.31 -20.25 -10.60
C ALA A 192 14.44 -19.12 -11.16
N ARG A 193 13.96 -19.29 -12.39
CA ARG A 193 13.01 -18.37 -13.06
C ARG A 193 11.69 -19.06 -13.32
N THR A 194 10.56 -18.37 -13.33
CA THR A 194 9.27 -19.01 -13.67
C THR A 194 9.25 -19.46 -15.13
N GLY A 195 9.68 -18.59 -16.06
CA GLY A 195 9.71 -18.90 -17.49
C GLY A 195 8.35 -18.81 -18.20
N LEU A 196 8.39 -18.93 -19.54
CA LEU A 196 7.25 -18.60 -20.40
C LEU A 196 6.05 -19.55 -20.23
N ASP A 197 6.28 -20.85 -20.13
CA ASP A 197 5.19 -21.83 -20.05
C ASP A 197 4.45 -21.72 -18.71
N ALA A 198 5.20 -21.61 -17.60
CA ALA A 198 4.63 -21.44 -16.27
C ALA A 198 3.93 -20.07 -16.09
N ALA A 199 4.33 -19.02 -16.81
CA ALA A 199 3.56 -17.77 -16.85
C ALA A 199 2.14 -17.97 -17.43
N LYS A 200 1.94 -18.93 -18.34
CA LYS A 200 0.61 -19.32 -18.81
C LYS A 200 -0.08 -20.25 -17.82
N GLU A 201 0.59 -21.34 -17.43
CA GLU A 201 0.01 -22.41 -16.61
C GLU A 201 -0.33 -21.98 -15.18
N VAL A 202 0.51 -21.16 -14.54
CA VAL A 202 0.33 -20.72 -13.15
C VAL A 202 -0.43 -19.41 -13.08
N PHE A 203 -0.03 -18.40 -13.86
CA PHE A 203 -0.55 -17.03 -13.75
C PHE A 203 -1.74 -16.73 -14.68
N GLY A 204 -2.09 -17.65 -15.60
CA GLY A 204 -3.25 -17.51 -16.48
C GLY A 204 -3.06 -16.51 -17.62
N ALA A 205 -1.82 -16.30 -18.07
CA ALA A 205 -1.52 -15.52 -19.26
C ALA A 205 -1.95 -16.26 -20.54
N ASP A 206 -2.61 -15.55 -21.47
CA ASP A 206 -2.98 -16.08 -22.78
C ASP A 206 -1.75 -16.15 -23.72
N GLU A 207 -0.84 -15.18 -23.58
CA GLU A 207 0.46 -15.17 -24.25
C GLU A 207 1.58 -14.90 -23.23
N ALA A 208 2.72 -15.58 -23.38
CA ALA A 208 3.93 -15.30 -22.61
C ALA A 208 5.11 -15.11 -23.57
N VAL A 209 5.88 -14.05 -23.36
CA VAL A 209 6.94 -13.56 -24.26
C VAL A 209 8.22 -13.28 -23.46
N ASP A 210 9.38 -13.48 -24.06
CA ASP A 210 10.66 -13.06 -23.47
C ASP A 210 10.65 -11.55 -23.18
N ALA A 211 10.93 -11.17 -21.92
CA ALA A 211 11.03 -9.79 -21.48
C ALA A 211 11.96 -8.92 -22.35
N ASN A 212 13.03 -9.48 -22.92
CA ASN A 212 13.93 -8.78 -23.85
C ASN A 212 13.22 -8.27 -25.12
N LEU A 213 12.08 -8.86 -25.48
CA LEU A 213 11.28 -8.47 -26.64
C LEU A 213 10.23 -7.39 -26.31
N PHE A 214 10.01 -7.04 -25.04
CA PHE A 214 9.01 -6.06 -24.61
C PHE A 214 9.14 -4.74 -25.37
N ARG A 215 10.35 -4.16 -25.43
CA ARG A 215 10.59 -2.87 -26.12
C ARG A 215 10.20 -2.87 -27.60
N TYR A 216 10.26 -4.02 -28.27
CA TYR A 216 9.88 -4.15 -29.68
C TYR A 216 8.38 -4.41 -29.84
N ARG A 217 7.83 -5.33 -29.03
CA ARG A 217 6.42 -5.71 -29.06
C ARG A 217 5.50 -4.58 -28.60
N ILE A 218 5.88 -3.82 -27.59
CA ILE A 218 5.00 -2.82 -26.97
C ILE A 218 4.70 -1.63 -27.89
N VAL A 219 5.62 -1.29 -28.80
CA VAL A 219 5.40 -0.24 -29.82
C VAL A 219 4.34 -0.68 -30.83
N ASP A 220 4.45 -1.90 -31.34
CA ASP A 220 3.41 -2.48 -32.22
C ASP A 220 2.08 -2.57 -31.49
N MET A 221 2.05 -3.18 -30.30
CA MET A 221 0.83 -3.37 -29.51
C MET A 221 0.13 -2.04 -29.22
N THR A 222 0.83 -1.05 -28.67
CA THR A 222 0.22 0.26 -28.35
C THR A 222 -0.25 1.04 -29.58
N SER A 223 0.38 0.88 -30.75
CA SER A 223 -0.07 1.55 -31.98
C SER A 223 -1.47 1.16 -32.43
N ARG A 224 -1.99 0.02 -31.96
CA ARG A 224 -3.32 -0.50 -32.29
C ARG A 224 -4.46 0.05 -31.42
N TYR A 225 -4.13 0.73 -30.31
CA TYR A 225 -5.11 1.14 -29.30
C TYR A 225 -5.22 2.66 -29.15
N GLU A 226 -6.46 3.15 -29.10
CA GLU A 226 -6.76 4.57 -28.83
C GLU A 226 -6.44 4.96 -27.37
N ASN A 227 -6.63 4.04 -26.42
CA ASN A 227 -6.56 4.34 -25.00
C ASN A 227 -5.44 3.54 -24.32
N VAL A 228 -4.25 4.13 -24.24
CA VAL A 228 -3.10 3.55 -23.53
C VAL A 228 -3.11 3.97 -22.06
N TYR A 229 -3.09 3.00 -21.14
CA TYR A 229 -2.98 3.19 -19.70
C TYR A 229 -1.63 2.65 -19.21
N PHE A 230 -0.78 3.55 -18.73
CA PHE A 230 0.59 3.26 -18.31
C PHE A 230 1.10 4.37 -17.40
N ASP A 231 1.67 4.02 -16.25
CA ASP A 231 2.43 4.95 -15.44
C ASP A 231 3.87 5.02 -15.93
N TYR A 232 4.31 6.21 -16.31
CA TYR A 232 5.74 6.44 -16.47
C TYR A 232 6.43 6.15 -15.15
N PRO A 233 7.50 5.32 -15.12
CA PRO A 233 8.22 5.05 -13.89
C PRO A 233 8.67 6.37 -13.29
N THR A 234 8.41 6.53 -11.99
CA THR A 234 8.65 7.77 -11.28
C THR A 234 10.11 8.22 -11.45
N PRO A 235 10.38 9.52 -11.65
CA PRO A 235 11.73 10.07 -11.66
C PRO A 235 12.44 9.88 -10.31
N SER A 236 12.98 8.70 -10.05
CA SER A 236 13.65 8.36 -8.79
C SER A 236 15.00 9.08 -8.68
N VAL A 237 14.99 10.29 -8.12
CA VAL A 237 16.11 11.05 -7.52
C VAL A 237 17.30 11.42 -8.44
N PHE A 238 17.41 10.84 -9.65
CA PHE A 238 18.51 11.02 -10.59
C PHE A 238 18.10 11.51 -11.99
N MET A 239 16.94 12.16 -12.15
CA MET A 239 16.61 12.88 -13.39
C MET A 239 16.72 14.41 -13.19
N PRO A 240 17.67 15.09 -13.88
CA PRO A 240 17.71 16.54 -13.91
C PRO A 240 16.39 17.14 -14.40
N ILE A 241 15.95 18.22 -13.73
CA ILE A 241 14.67 18.93 -13.98
C ILE A 241 14.48 19.32 -15.47
N GLU A 242 15.58 19.52 -16.21
CA GLU A 242 15.57 19.83 -17.64
C GLU A 242 15.05 18.68 -18.53
N ILE A 243 15.21 17.42 -18.12
CA ILE A 243 14.70 16.26 -18.87
C ILE A 243 13.19 16.13 -18.66
N ALA A 244 12.72 16.27 -17.42
CA ALA A 244 11.29 16.34 -17.10
C ALA A 244 10.59 17.49 -17.86
N LYS A 245 11.21 18.67 -17.93
CA LYS A 245 10.71 19.80 -18.73
C LYS A 245 10.71 19.55 -20.24
N LYS A 246 11.67 18.79 -20.77
CA LYS A 246 11.70 18.39 -22.20
C LYS A 246 10.65 17.35 -22.57
N LEU A 247 10.18 16.54 -21.62
CA LEU A 247 9.09 15.56 -21.84
C LEU A 247 7.71 16.22 -21.93
N HIS A 248 7.49 17.36 -21.27
CA HIS A 248 6.19 18.02 -21.21
C HIS A 248 5.80 18.80 -22.47
N ASN A 249 6.71 18.97 -23.45
CA ASN A 249 6.61 20.04 -24.45
C ASN A 249 7.06 19.68 -25.89
N LYS A 250 6.83 18.44 -26.38
CA LYS A 250 7.04 18.08 -27.80
C LYS A 250 6.00 17.09 -28.38
N PRO A 251 5.76 17.10 -29.71
CA PRO A 251 4.60 16.45 -30.33
C PRO A 251 4.57 14.92 -30.19
N VAL A 252 3.36 14.39 -30.06
CA VAL A 252 3.11 12.96 -29.81
C VAL A 252 3.19 12.17 -31.12
N ILE A 253 4.28 11.43 -31.26
CA ILE A 253 4.48 10.16 -31.99
C ILE A 253 5.92 9.70 -31.70
N ASN A 254 6.88 10.64 -31.62
CA ASN A 254 8.26 10.38 -31.19
C ASN A 254 8.47 10.38 -29.66
N SER A 255 7.46 10.76 -28.85
CA SER A 255 7.59 10.85 -27.39
C SER A 255 7.56 9.48 -26.71
N VAL A 256 6.58 8.62 -27.05
CA VAL A 256 6.49 7.21 -26.58
C VAL A 256 7.76 6.45 -26.93
N LEU A 257 8.24 6.60 -28.18
CA LEU A 257 9.52 6.06 -28.67
C LEU A 257 10.73 6.48 -27.83
N SER A 258 10.74 7.66 -27.22
CA SER A 258 11.88 8.13 -26.41
C SER A 258 11.75 7.81 -24.92
N SER A 259 10.53 7.65 -24.40
CA SER A 259 10.27 7.40 -22.98
C SER A 259 10.32 5.91 -22.67
N VAL A 260 9.64 5.07 -23.47
CA VAL A 260 9.68 3.61 -23.30
C VAL A 260 11.10 3.07 -23.53
N THR A 261 11.81 3.57 -24.55
CA THR A 261 13.18 3.15 -24.85
C THR A 261 14.17 3.51 -23.74
N ARG A 262 14.14 4.75 -23.21
CA ARG A 262 15.05 5.12 -22.10
C ARG A 262 14.72 4.42 -20.78
N VAL A 263 13.47 4.05 -20.56
CA VAL A 263 13.08 3.19 -19.44
C VAL A 263 13.61 1.76 -19.63
N PHE A 264 13.53 1.20 -20.84
CA PHE A 264 13.91 -0.19 -21.13
C PHE A 264 15.38 -0.45 -21.48
N ASP A 265 16.14 0.58 -21.81
CA ASP A 265 17.60 0.52 -21.74
C ASP A 265 18.09 0.58 -20.27
N SER A 266 17.22 0.98 -19.33
CA SER A 266 17.56 1.28 -17.92
C SER A 266 17.18 0.27 -16.82
N LEU A 267 16.32 -0.76 -16.90
CA LEU A 267 15.83 -1.58 -17.99
C LEU A 267 16.94 -2.66 -18.12
N THR A 268 17.54 -2.85 -19.28
CA THR A 268 18.34 -4.05 -19.58
C THR A 268 19.83 -4.01 -19.20
N GLY A 269 20.27 -3.04 -18.39
CA GLY A 269 21.65 -2.98 -17.86
C GLY A 269 22.76 -2.85 -18.91
N LYS A 270 22.42 -2.42 -20.13
CA LYS A 270 23.36 -2.30 -21.25
C LYS A 270 24.07 -0.95 -21.26
N ASP A 271 24.92 -0.74 -20.25
CA ASP A 271 25.98 0.25 -20.37
C ASP A 271 26.96 -0.19 -21.46
N ASN A 272 27.02 0.57 -22.55
CA ASN A 272 27.95 0.36 -23.66
C ASN A 272 29.38 0.70 -23.22
N ASN A 273 30.02 -0.21 -22.47
CA ASN A 273 31.43 -0.07 -22.11
C ASN A 273 32.34 -0.51 -23.26
N SER A 274 32.49 0.36 -24.27
CA SER A 274 33.52 0.21 -25.29
C SER A 274 34.10 1.56 -25.74
N ASN A 275 35.39 1.71 -25.43
CA ASN A 275 36.38 2.68 -25.95
C ASN A 275 36.68 3.92 -25.09
N LEU A 276 37.85 3.85 -24.44
CA LEU A 276 38.69 5.01 -24.18
C LEU A 276 39.01 5.71 -25.51
N ASN A 277 39.00 7.05 -25.53
CA ASN A 277 40.19 7.80 -25.95
C ASN A 277 40.07 9.31 -25.63
N HIS A 278 41.21 9.91 -25.28
CA HIS A 278 41.38 11.36 -25.12
C HIS A 278 41.04 12.14 -26.40
N ARG A 279 40.46 13.36 -26.25
CA ARG A 279 41.15 14.63 -26.59
C ARG A 279 40.34 15.89 -26.21
N ASN A 280 41.08 16.99 -26.00
CA ASN A 280 40.57 18.31 -25.64
C ASN A 280 39.80 19.01 -26.77
N ALA A 281 38.80 19.83 -26.40
CA ALA A 281 38.44 21.06 -27.13
C ALA A 281 37.84 22.11 -26.16
N LYS A 282 38.05 23.39 -26.46
CA LYS A 282 37.62 24.56 -25.66
C LYS A 282 36.27 25.12 -26.16
N THR A 283 35.82 26.21 -25.51
CA THR A 283 34.85 27.23 -25.98
C THR A 283 33.38 26.78 -26.13
N SER A 284 32.37 27.62 -25.88
CA SER A 284 32.33 28.99 -25.34
C SER A 284 30.93 29.32 -24.80
N SER A 285 30.84 30.20 -23.82
CA SER A 285 29.58 30.77 -23.33
C SER A 285 28.86 31.61 -24.38
N PHE A 286 27.55 31.39 -24.57
CA PHE A 286 26.68 32.36 -25.24
C PHE A 286 25.31 32.43 -24.55
N SER A 287 24.98 33.61 -24.04
CA SER A 287 23.67 33.95 -23.49
C SER A 287 22.78 34.53 -24.57
N PHE A 288 21.50 34.13 -24.62
CA PHE A 288 20.51 34.85 -25.41
C PHE A 288 19.21 35.08 -24.64
N THR A 289 18.87 36.35 -24.46
CA THR A 289 17.60 36.85 -23.93
C THR A 289 16.58 36.96 -25.06
N GLY A 290 15.40 36.36 -24.92
CA GLY A 290 14.34 36.49 -25.92
C GLY A 290 12.97 36.07 -25.37
N SER A 291 12.19 37.03 -24.90
CA SER A 291 10.78 36.82 -24.59
C SER A 291 9.94 36.99 -25.86
N SER A 292 9.17 35.97 -26.23
CA SER A 292 8.06 36.12 -27.17
C SER A 292 6.91 35.19 -26.79
N THR A 293 5.78 35.80 -26.41
CA THR A 293 4.51 35.12 -26.19
C THR A 293 3.99 34.55 -27.51
N PHE A 294 3.85 33.22 -27.61
CA PHE A 294 3.18 32.57 -28.74
C PHE A 294 1.85 31.97 -28.30
N THR A 295 0.75 32.60 -28.71
CA THR A 295 -0.60 32.03 -28.61
C THR A 295 -0.81 31.03 -29.73
N SER A 296 -0.95 29.75 -29.42
CA SER A 296 -1.35 28.71 -30.37
C SER A 296 -2.61 28.02 -29.89
N SER A 297 -3.62 27.95 -30.77
CA SER A 297 -4.86 27.19 -30.53
C SER A 297 -4.55 25.70 -30.36
N PRO A 298 -5.34 24.94 -29.58
CA PRO A 298 -5.09 23.53 -29.36
C PRO A 298 -5.32 22.73 -30.66
N GLY A 299 -4.23 22.19 -31.21
CA GLY A 299 -4.25 21.22 -32.30
C GLY A 299 -4.68 19.83 -31.84
N SER A 300 -4.95 18.95 -32.80
CA SER A 300 -5.47 17.58 -32.63
C SER A 300 -4.59 16.61 -31.83
N ASP A 301 -3.34 16.96 -31.54
CA ASP A 301 -2.32 16.02 -31.07
C ASP A 301 -2.42 15.66 -29.57
N ALA A 302 -3.41 16.22 -28.86
CA ALA A 302 -3.66 15.94 -27.45
C ALA A 302 -4.32 14.58 -27.17
N MET A 303 -4.82 13.87 -28.20
CA MET A 303 -5.62 12.65 -28.00
C MET A 303 -4.83 11.38 -27.61
N ASN A 304 -3.52 11.32 -27.87
CA ASN A 304 -2.75 10.05 -27.82
C ASN A 304 -1.69 9.97 -26.70
N ALA A 305 -1.80 10.78 -25.65
CA ALA A 305 -0.91 10.66 -24.49
C ALA A 305 -1.35 9.49 -23.57
N PRO A 306 -0.43 8.62 -23.10
CA PRO A 306 -0.74 7.61 -22.09
C PRO A 306 -1.37 8.22 -20.84
N LYS A 307 -2.42 7.55 -20.34
CA LYS A 307 -3.16 7.90 -19.14
C LYS A 307 -2.55 7.18 -17.94
N GLY A 308 -2.50 7.84 -16.78
CA GLY A 308 -2.06 7.19 -15.54
C GLY A 308 -2.92 5.97 -15.22
N LEU A 309 -2.26 4.89 -14.81
CA LEU A 309 -2.88 3.61 -14.47
C LEU A 309 -3.02 3.47 -12.95
N SER A 310 -2.03 3.90 -12.17
CA SER A 310 -2.02 3.85 -10.70
C SER A 310 -3.30 4.41 -10.06
N PRO A 311 -3.87 5.57 -10.47
CA PRO A 311 -5.12 6.06 -9.86
C PRO A 311 -6.31 5.11 -10.03
N LEU A 312 -6.34 4.29 -11.11
CA LEU A 312 -7.41 3.32 -11.36
C LEU A 312 -7.22 2.03 -10.54
N ILE A 313 -5.97 1.63 -10.29
CA ILE A 313 -5.65 0.47 -9.45
C ILE A 313 -5.82 0.85 -7.96
N GLN A 314 -5.44 2.06 -7.57
CA GLN A 314 -5.63 2.57 -6.20
C GLN A 314 -7.12 2.68 -5.82
N GLU A 315 -8.01 3.03 -6.75
CA GLU A 315 -9.47 2.97 -6.53
C GLU A 315 -10.00 1.56 -6.22
N GLN A 316 -9.27 0.50 -6.60
CA GLN A 316 -9.56 -0.87 -6.15
C GLN A 316 -8.85 -1.17 -4.82
N ARG A 317 -7.53 -0.98 -4.77
CA ARG A 317 -6.68 -1.25 -3.58
C ARG A 317 -7.16 -0.55 -2.30
N VAL A 318 -7.88 0.58 -2.40
CA VAL A 318 -8.37 1.29 -1.21
C VAL A 318 -9.43 0.49 -0.44
N ILE A 319 -10.19 -0.40 -1.10
CA ILE A 319 -11.15 -1.32 -0.48
C ILE A 319 -10.54 -2.73 -0.46
N LYS A 320 -10.21 -3.24 0.72
CA LYS A 320 -9.57 -4.54 0.87
C LYS A 320 -10.60 -5.68 0.80
N SER A 321 -10.23 -6.77 0.13
CA SER A 321 -10.97 -8.04 0.19
C SER A 321 -10.83 -8.70 1.57
N GLU A 322 -11.71 -9.66 1.89
CA GLU A 322 -11.60 -10.48 3.10
C GLU A 322 -10.25 -11.23 3.21
N ALA A 323 -9.66 -11.62 2.06
CA ALA A 323 -8.36 -12.26 2.03
C ALA A 323 -7.24 -11.27 2.38
N GLU A 324 -7.32 -10.05 1.87
CA GLU A 324 -6.38 -8.96 2.17
C GLU A 324 -6.48 -8.53 3.65
N ILE A 325 -7.69 -8.32 4.17
CA ILE A 325 -7.93 -8.02 5.59
C ILE A 325 -7.36 -9.12 6.48
N LYS A 326 -7.44 -10.39 6.07
CA LYS A 326 -6.86 -11.51 6.81
C LYS A 326 -5.32 -11.46 6.82
N LEU A 327 -4.68 -11.12 5.72
CA LEU A 327 -3.22 -10.95 5.65
C LEU A 327 -2.76 -9.76 6.50
N MET A 328 -3.43 -8.61 6.39
CA MET A 328 -3.16 -7.43 7.22
C MET A 328 -3.37 -7.71 8.71
N ARG A 329 -4.38 -8.52 9.08
CA ARG A 329 -4.58 -8.97 10.47
C ARG A 329 -3.41 -9.81 10.98
N GLN A 330 -2.83 -10.67 10.14
CA GLN A 330 -1.63 -11.42 10.52
C GLN A 330 -0.40 -10.51 10.64
N ALA A 331 -0.22 -9.53 9.74
CA ALA A 331 0.85 -8.53 9.88
C ALA A 331 0.74 -7.79 11.22
N GLY A 332 -0.46 -7.27 11.56
CA GLY A 332 -0.71 -6.56 12.83
C GLY A 332 -0.55 -7.45 14.07
N GLU A 333 -0.94 -8.72 14.01
CA GLU A 333 -0.76 -9.69 15.11
C GLU A 333 0.73 -10.05 15.31
N ILE A 334 1.48 -10.25 14.23
CA ILE A 334 2.93 -10.52 14.25
C ILE A 334 3.67 -9.33 14.88
N SER A 335 3.47 -8.13 14.35
CA SER A 335 4.10 -6.90 14.84
C SER A 335 3.68 -6.58 16.27
N GLY A 336 2.42 -6.83 16.65
CA GLY A 336 1.98 -6.64 18.03
C GLY A 336 2.65 -7.60 19.03
N LYS A 337 2.88 -8.86 18.64
CA LYS A 337 3.67 -9.80 19.44
C LYS A 337 5.15 -9.41 19.49
N ALA A 338 5.70 -8.83 18.42
CA ALA A 338 7.05 -8.29 18.42
C ALA A 338 7.18 -7.08 19.37
N PHE A 339 6.19 -6.19 19.44
CA PHE A 339 6.16 -5.09 20.42
C PHE A 339 6.21 -5.59 21.87
N ILE A 340 5.41 -6.61 22.23
CA ILE A 340 5.43 -7.20 23.59
C ILE A 340 6.86 -7.66 23.96
N GLU A 341 7.49 -8.45 23.10
CA GLU A 341 8.83 -8.97 23.36
C GLU A 341 9.93 -7.90 23.28
N THR A 342 9.68 -6.79 22.58
CA THR A 342 10.58 -5.64 22.48
C THR A 342 10.48 -4.74 23.72
N MET A 343 9.28 -4.55 24.28
CA MET A 343 9.07 -3.88 25.57
C MET A 343 9.81 -4.60 26.70
N LYS A 344 9.65 -5.93 26.81
CA LYS A 344 10.39 -6.80 27.76
C LYS A 344 11.91 -6.71 27.65
N PHE A 345 12.42 -6.44 26.45
CA PHE A 345 13.86 -6.38 26.17
C PHE A 345 14.45 -4.98 26.41
N THR A 346 13.61 -3.95 26.51
CA THR A 346 14.03 -2.56 26.70
C THR A 346 14.58 -2.38 28.11
N ASP A 347 15.78 -1.81 28.21
CA ASP A 347 16.48 -1.57 29.47
C ASP A 347 17.50 -0.42 29.27
N PRO A 348 17.83 0.41 30.29
CA PRO A 348 18.79 1.49 30.17
C PRO A 348 20.22 1.10 29.73
N ALA A 349 20.62 -0.18 29.81
CA ALA A 349 21.89 -0.68 29.30
C ALA A 349 21.86 -1.01 27.79
N ARG A 350 20.74 -0.77 27.10
CA ARG A 350 20.57 -1.02 25.66
C ARG A 350 20.81 0.24 24.81
N LEU A 351 21.08 0.00 23.53
CA LEU A 351 21.14 1.02 22.48
C LEU A 351 19.90 0.90 21.59
N GLU A 352 19.48 1.99 20.95
CA GLU A 352 18.31 2.02 20.05
C GLU A 352 18.36 0.93 18.96
N HIS A 353 19.50 0.76 18.25
CA HIS A 353 19.64 -0.28 17.22
C HIS A 353 19.53 -1.71 17.76
N GLN A 354 19.76 -1.96 19.05
CA GLN A 354 19.56 -3.27 19.67
C GLN A 354 18.07 -3.55 19.86
N VAL A 355 17.28 -2.53 20.19
CA VAL A 355 15.82 -2.63 20.28
C VAL A 355 15.19 -2.78 18.90
N TYR A 356 15.71 -2.08 17.87
CA TYR A 356 15.37 -2.36 16.47
C TYR A 356 15.67 -3.82 16.11
N ALA A 357 16.91 -4.30 16.33
CA ALA A 357 17.30 -5.66 16.00
C ALA A 357 16.44 -6.73 16.70
N LYS A 358 16.03 -6.48 17.96
CA LYS A 358 15.05 -7.31 18.68
C LYS A 358 13.70 -7.34 17.95
N PHE A 359 13.13 -6.20 17.57
CA PHE A 359 11.84 -6.17 16.88
C PHE A 359 11.86 -6.89 15.52
N ASP A 360 12.87 -6.63 14.68
CA ASP A 360 13.02 -7.29 13.37
C ASP A 360 13.17 -8.81 13.54
N PHE A 361 13.96 -9.27 14.52
CA PHE A 361 14.06 -10.68 14.88
C PHE A 361 12.70 -11.28 15.26
N GLU A 362 11.94 -10.63 16.15
CA GLU A 362 10.65 -11.16 16.60
C GLU A 362 9.60 -11.21 15.47
N CYS A 363 9.58 -10.21 14.57
CA CYS A 363 8.75 -10.23 13.35
C CYS A 363 9.14 -11.38 12.41
N ARG A 364 10.42 -11.52 12.08
CA ARG A 364 10.94 -12.58 11.19
C ARG A 364 10.65 -13.98 11.72
N MET A 365 10.90 -14.21 13.00
CA MET A 365 10.65 -15.51 13.65
C MET A 365 9.15 -15.89 13.72
N ARG A 366 8.24 -14.94 13.45
CA ARG A 366 6.78 -15.16 13.37
C ARG A 366 6.24 -15.17 11.94
N GLY A 367 7.10 -15.02 10.92
CA GLY A 367 6.75 -15.22 9.52
C GLY A 367 6.70 -13.96 8.65
N SER A 368 6.96 -12.76 9.20
CA SER A 368 7.16 -11.57 8.35
C SER A 368 8.44 -11.70 7.54
N GLN A 369 8.37 -11.51 6.22
CA GLN A 369 9.52 -11.65 5.33
C GLN A 369 10.53 -10.51 5.52
N MET A 370 10.05 -9.32 5.86
CA MET A 370 10.85 -8.12 6.09
C MET A 370 10.08 -7.10 6.94
N MET A 371 10.77 -6.00 7.28
CA MET A 371 10.15 -4.79 7.80
C MET A 371 9.46 -4.03 6.66
N ALA A 372 8.25 -3.51 6.89
CA ALA A 372 7.48 -2.76 5.89
C ALA A 372 8.06 -1.36 5.61
N TYR A 373 8.83 -0.82 6.56
CA TYR A 373 9.55 0.45 6.48
C TYR A 373 10.76 0.43 7.41
N VAL A 374 11.62 1.45 7.33
CA VAL A 374 12.75 1.62 8.27
C VAL A 374 12.19 2.11 9.61
N PRO A 375 12.35 1.36 10.71
CA PRO A 375 11.78 1.77 12.00
C PRO A 375 12.37 3.06 12.54
N VAL A 376 11.53 3.82 13.25
CA VAL A 376 11.99 4.83 14.20
C VAL A 376 12.17 4.14 15.55
N VAL A 377 13.32 4.29 16.18
CA VAL A 377 13.58 3.83 17.55
C VAL A 377 14.27 4.98 18.30
N ALA A 378 13.47 5.81 18.96
CA ALA A 378 13.88 7.15 19.39
C ALA A 378 13.72 7.33 20.92
N GLY A 379 14.84 7.28 21.63
CA GLY A 379 14.92 7.50 23.08
C GLY A 379 14.93 8.99 23.48
N GLY A 380 14.16 9.33 24.51
CA GLY A 380 14.10 10.67 25.08
C GLY A 380 13.78 11.73 24.04
N SER A 381 14.62 12.77 23.95
CA SER A 381 14.42 13.87 23.00
C SER A 381 14.63 13.51 21.52
N ASN A 382 15.13 12.31 21.19
CA ASN A 382 15.17 11.84 19.80
C ASN A 382 13.74 11.71 19.24
N ALA A 383 12.76 11.37 20.10
CA ALA A 383 11.35 11.25 19.75
C ALA A 383 10.71 12.56 19.24
N LEU A 384 11.37 13.72 19.42
CA LEU A 384 10.96 14.99 18.82
C LEU A 384 11.28 15.10 17.31
N THR A 385 12.04 14.15 16.76
CA THR A 385 12.38 14.07 15.33
C THR A 385 11.50 13.02 14.65
N MET A 386 10.50 13.47 13.89
CA MET A 386 9.46 12.59 13.32
C MET A 386 9.98 11.40 12.51
N HIS A 387 11.03 11.59 11.71
CA HIS A 387 11.66 10.55 10.89
C HIS A 387 13.06 10.19 11.43
N TYR A 388 13.20 10.01 12.74
CA TYR A 388 14.46 9.59 13.36
C TYR A 388 14.76 8.12 13.02
N VAL A 389 15.68 7.88 12.09
CA VAL A 389 16.06 6.52 11.63
C VAL A 389 17.54 6.19 11.85
N ASN A 390 18.27 7.07 12.54
CA ASN A 390 19.66 6.82 12.94
C ASN A 390 19.73 5.63 13.91
N ASN A 391 18.83 5.60 14.90
CA ASN A 391 18.67 4.53 15.89
C ASN A 391 20.01 4.15 16.56
N ASP A 392 20.88 5.13 16.82
CA ASP A 392 22.28 4.92 17.18
C ASP A 392 22.65 5.39 18.60
N GLN A 393 21.69 5.92 19.37
CA GLN A 393 21.94 6.45 20.71
C GLN A 393 21.73 5.43 21.84
N PRO A 394 22.40 5.62 22.99
CA PRO A 394 22.09 4.87 24.20
C PRO A 394 20.75 5.28 24.78
N LEU A 395 19.99 4.29 25.25
CA LEU A 395 18.81 4.53 26.07
C LEU A 395 19.22 5.04 27.45
N LYS A 396 18.30 5.73 28.13
CA LYS A 396 18.57 6.36 29.44
C LYS A 396 17.48 6.02 30.43
N ASP A 397 17.88 5.80 31.67
CA ASP A 397 16.94 5.68 32.78
C ASP A 397 16.11 6.96 32.91
N GLY A 398 14.80 6.79 33.16
CA GLY A 398 13.83 7.88 33.23
C GLY A 398 13.32 8.43 31.90
N ASP A 399 13.94 8.13 30.74
CA ASP A 399 13.43 8.55 29.42
C ASP A 399 12.28 7.63 28.94
N LEU A 400 11.45 8.15 28.02
CA LEU A 400 10.57 7.33 27.18
C LEU A 400 11.33 6.86 25.93
N LEU A 401 10.94 5.73 25.38
CA LEU A 401 11.28 5.26 24.05
C LEU A 401 10.02 5.32 23.17
N LEU A 402 10.07 6.09 22.09
CA LEU A 402 9.08 6.04 21.00
C LEU A 402 9.63 5.10 19.93
N MET A 403 8.88 4.06 19.61
CA MET A 403 9.21 3.15 18.52
C MET A 403 8.04 3.00 17.56
N ASP A 404 8.33 3.24 16.29
CA ASP A 404 7.43 3.10 15.15
C ASP A 404 8.00 2.03 14.23
N ALA A 405 7.30 0.89 14.14
CA ALA A 405 7.77 -0.29 13.44
C ALA A 405 6.64 -1.23 13.02
N GLY A 406 6.74 -1.79 11.82
CA GLY A 406 5.81 -2.81 11.33
C GLY A 406 6.47 -3.82 10.40
N GLY A 407 6.15 -5.09 10.59
CA GLY A 407 6.49 -6.15 9.66
C GLY A 407 5.60 -6.14 8.41
N GLU A 408 6.17 -6.51 7.27
CA GLU A 408 5.41 -6.92 6.09
C GLU A 408 5.13 -8.42 6.17
N TYR A 409 3.90 -8.83 5.85
CA TYR A 409 3.50 -10.23 5.78
C TYR A 409 2.79 -10.52 4.47
N ASN A 410 3.43 -11.32 3.61
CA ASN A 410 2.95 -11.71 2.28
C ASN A 410 2.55 -10.51 1.39
N GLY A 411 3.34 -9.43 1.41
CA GLY A 411 3.10 -8.23 0.60
C GLY A 411 2.06 -7.26 1.18
N TYR A 412 1.68 -7.40 2.45
CA TYR A 412 0.83 -6.45 3.18
C TYR A 412 1.54 -5.92 4.42
N ALA A 413 1.53 -4.60 4.58
CA ALA A 413 2.16 -3.90 5.68
C ALA A 413 1.31 -3.92 6.96
N SER A 414 1.99 -3.91 8.10
CA SER A 414 1.48 -3.37 9.35
C SER A 414 2.25 -2.10 9.69
N ASP A 415 1.68 -1.26 10.55
CA ASP A 415 2.20 0.07 10.86
C ASP A 415 1.84 0.43 12.30
N ILE A 416 2.80 0.41 13.22
CA ILE A 416 2.49 0.46 14.65
C ILE A 416 3.54 1.29 15.38
N THR A 417 3.12 2.44 15.88
CA THR A 417 3.86 3.19 16.89
C THR A 417 3.38 2.87 18.32
N ARG A 418 4.35 2.64 19.22
CA ARG A 418 4.18 2.61 20.67
C ARG A 418 5.22 3.50 21.35
N THR A 419 4.86 4.04 22.51
CA THR A 419 5.79 4.80 23.36
C THR A 419 5.74 4.23 24.78
N TRP A 420 6.88 3.91 25.39
CA TRP A 420 6.96 3.31 26.74
C TRP A 420 8.19 3.80 27.52
N PRO A 421 8.18 3.76 28.86
CA PRO A 421 9.34 4.08 29.69
C PRO A 421 10.47 3.06 29.49
N VAL A 422 11.69 3.55 29.28
CA VAL A 422 12.90 2.71 29.11
C VAL A 422 13.17 1.82 30.31
N ASN A 423 12.83 2.30 31.51
CA ASN A 423 12.99 1.59 32.79
C ASN A 423 11.70 0.85 33.23
N GLY A 424 10.72 0.72 32.34
CA GLY A 424 9.48 -0.01 32.60
C GLY A 424 8.46 0.67 33.53
N LYS A 425 8.65 1.94 33.93
CA LYS A 425 7.68 2.67 34.76
C LYS A 425 7.48 4.13 34.34
N PHE A 426 6.24 4.54 34.12
CA PHE A 426 5.94 5.93 33.77
C PHE A 426 6.10 6.84 34.99
N THR A 427 6.80 7.96 34.82
CA THR A 427 6.66 9.11 35.72
C THR A 427 5.28 9.74 35.54
N GLN A 428 4.80 10.48 36.55
CA GLN A 428 3.50 11.17 36.45
C GLN A 428 3.45 12.11 35.23
N ALA A 429 4.53 12.84 34.93
CA ALA A 429 4.57 13.78 33.82
C ALA A 429 4.50 13.09 32.44
N GLN A 430 5.13 11.91 32.30
CA GLN A 430 5.01 11.10 31.10
C GLN A 430 3.60 10.52 30.97
N LYS A 431 3.04 10.00 32.07
CA LYS A 431 1.67 9.46 32.12
C LYS A 431 0.63 10.52 31.77
N ASP A 432 0.74 11.72 32.32
CA ASP A 432 -0.12 12.88 32.04
C ASP A 432 -0.23 13.12 30.52
N LEU A 433 0.91 13.18 29.80
CA LEU A 433 0.94 13.40 28.35
C LEU A 433 0.50 12.15 27.57
N TYR A 434 0.89 10.96 28.02
CA TYR A 434 0.55 9.70 27.39
C TYR A 434 -0.97 9.46 27.34
N GLU A 435 -1.67 9.75 28.44
CA GLU A 435 -3.13 9.62 28.52
C GLU A 435 -3.87 10.60 27.58
N VAL A 436 -3.30 11.79 27.29
CA VAL A 436 -3.85 12.71 26.28
C VAL A 436 -3.81 12.08 24.88
N VAL A 437 -2.67 11.51 24.50
CA VAL A 437 -2.48 10.86 23.19
C VAL A 437 -3.33 9.58 23.09
N LEU A 438 -3.34 8.76 24.15
CA LEU A 438 -4.11 7.52 24.22
C LEU A 438 -5.62 7.78 24.12
N ASN A 439 -6.12 8.83 24.78
CA ASN A 439 -7.51 9.25 24.65
C ASN A 439 -7.83 9.70 23.22
N ALA A 440 -6.97 10.51 22.60
CA ALA A 440 -7.16 10.92 21.20
C ALA A 440 -7.21 9.71 20.26
N ASN A 441 -6.31 8.74 20.41
CA ASN A 441 -6.28 7.48 19.64
C ASN A 441 -7.58 6.69 19.84
N LYS A 442 -7.97 6.41 21.09
CA LYS A 442 -9.15 5.59 21.42
C LYS A 442 -10.46 6.21 20.93
N GLU A 443 -10.64 7.52 21.04
CA GLU A 443 -11.84 8.19 20.52
C GLU A 443 -11.85 8.27 18.98
N CYS A 444 -10.71 8.50 18.32
CA CYS A 444 -10.64 8.50 16.86
C CYS A 444 -10.92 7.10 16.26
N ILE A 445 -10.43 6.03 16.89
CA ILE A 445 -10.73 4.65 16.46
C ILE A 445 -12.24 4.37 16.45
N LYS A 446 -13.01 4.85 17.45
CA LYS A 446 -14.47 4.65 17.49
C LYS A 446 -15.22 5.25 16.29
N LEU A 447 -14.66 6.30 15.69
CA LEU A 447 -15.23 7.00 14.53
C LEU A 447 -14.92 6.31 13.19
N CYS A 448 -14.09 5.28 13.19
CA CYS A 448 -13.64 4.56 11.99
C CYS A 448 -14.71 3.59 11.45
N THR A 449 -15.91 4.09 11.15
CA THR A 449 -17.00 3.30 10.56
C THR A 449 -17.70 4.04 9.43
N GLU A 450 -18.29 3.31 8.48
CA GLU A 450 -19.03 3.92 7.39
C GLU A 450 -20.29 4.67 7.88
N GLU A 451 -20.94 4.19 8.94
CA GLU A 451 -22.14 4.81 9.52
C GLU A 451 -21.89 6.24 10.02
N HIS A 452 -20.70 6.54 10.56
CA HIS A 452 -20.35 7.91 10.97
C HIS A 452 -20.24 8.87 9.78
N GLY A 453 -20.02 8.37 8.56
CA GLY A 453 -19.95 9.19 7.34
C GLY A 453 -18.78 10.19 7.30
N LEU A 454 -17.75 9.97 8.10
CA LEU A 454 -16.58 10.85 8.20
C LEU A 454 -15.49 10.50 7.19
N SER A 455 -14.67 11.48 6.86
CA SER A 455 -13.41 11.34 6.13
C SER A 455 -12.21 11.36 7.08
N LEU A 456 -11.04 10.89 6.60
CA LEU A 456 -9.82 10.84 7.40
C LEU A 456 -9.35 12.25 7.85
N ASN A 457 -9.58 13.29 7.04
CA ASN A 457 -9.37 14.68 7.42
C ASN A 457 -10.28 15.13 8.60
N GLN A 458 -11.55 14.69 8.63
CA GLN A 458 -12.46 15.03 9.73
C GLN A 458 -12.11 14.27 11.03
N ILE A 459 -11.57 13.06 10.93
CA ILE A 459 -11.00 12.35 12.08
C ILE A 459 -9.75 13.09 12.59
N HIS A 460 -8.94 13.66 11.69
CA HIS A 460 -7.81 14.50 12.10
C HIS A 460 -8.27 15.73 12.89
N ASP A 461 -9.28 16.48 12.42
CA ASP A 461 -9.87 17.61 13.15
C ASP A 461 -10.34 17.20 14.57
N VAL A 462 -10.94 16.01 14.71
CA VAL A 462 -11.32 15.45 16.01
C VAL A 462 -10.09 15.18 16.88
N SER A 463 -9.03 14.57 16.34
CA SER A 463 -7.78 14.33 17.09
C SER A 463 -7.14 15.63 17.58
N MET A 464 -7.07 16.67 16.72
CA MET A 464 -6.54 17.98 17.06
C MET A 464 -7.32 18.62 18.21
N ARG A 465 -8.66 18.52 18.18
CA ARG A 465 -9.53 19.03 19.24
C ARG A 465 -9.31 18.28 20.56
N LEU A 466 -9.27 16.94 20.53
CA LEU A 466 -9.06 16.12 21.74
C LEU A 466 -7.69 16.37 22.38
N THR A 467 -6.63 16.50 21.57
CA THR A 467 -5.29 16.87 22.05
C THR A 467 -5.29 18.27 22.68
N LYS A 468 -5.95 19.26 22.07
CA LYS A 468 -6.11 20.62 22.63
C LYS A 468 -6.86 20.61 23.98
N GLU A 469 -7.95 19.84 24.09
CA GLU A 469 -8.71 19.66 25.32
C GLU A 469 -7.88 18.95 26.42
N GLY A 470 -7.07 17.96 26.06
CA GLY A 470 -6.16 17.27 26.97
C GLY A 470 -5.04 18.17 27.51
N LEU A 471 -4.34 18.88 26.63
CA LEU A 471 -3.30 19.85 26.99
C LEU A 471 -3.84 20.92 27.96
N ALA A 472 -5.04 21.44 27.69
CA ALA A 472 -5.69 22.45 28.55
C ALA A 472 -5.97 21.92 29.96
N LYS A 473 -6.39 20.65 30.12
CA LYS A 473 -6.59 20.01 31.43
C LYS A 473 -5.28 19.87 32.23
N LEU A 474 -4.16 19.70 31.55
CA LEU A 474 -2.82 19.66 32.14
C LEU A 474 -2.23 21.05 32.47
N GLY A 475 -3.00 22.12 32.24
CA GLY A 475 -2.54 23.51 32.42
C GLY A 475 -1.58 23.99 31.33
N ILE A 476 -1.32 23.19 30.29
CA ILE A 476 -0.49 23.58 29.16
C ILE A 476 -1.32 24.51 28.27
N LYS A 477 -0.79 25.70 28.00
CA LYS A 477 -1.40 26.70 27.11
C LYS A 477 -0.53 26.82 25.85
N PRO A 478 -0.86 26.11 24.76
CA PRO A 478 -0.13 26.23 23.50
C PRO A 478 -0.14 27.68 22.99
N LEU A 479 0.89 28.06 22.24
CA LEU A 479 0.90 29.34 21.53
C LEU A 479 -0.12 29.32 20.37
N ALA A 480 -0.34 30.45 19.71
CA ALA A 480 -1.30 30.52 18.60
C ALA A 480 -0.86 29.63 17.41
N ASN A 481 -1.71 28.69 17.00
CA ASN A 481 -1.45 27.67 15.94
C ASN A 481 -0.27 26.72 16.23
N ASP A 482 0.11 26.59 17.50
CA ASP A 482 1.31 25.89 17.95
C ASP A 482 1.11 24.37 18.07
N VAL A 483 -0.10 23.94 18.42
CA VAL A 483 -0.46 22.51 18.39
C VAL A 483 -0.31 21.96 16.97
N ASP A 484 -0.86 22.67 15.99
CA ASP A 484 -0.93 22.22 14.59
C ASP A 484 0.40 22.31 13.84
N ARG A 485 1.44 22.91 14.45
CA ARG A 485 2.73 23.21 13.79
C ARG A 485 3.96 22.72 14.54
N ARG A 486 3.88 22.56 15.86
CA ARG A 486 5.02 22.21 16.72
C ARG A 486 4.72 21.01 17.61
N LEU A 487 3.56 20.99 18.27
CA LEU A 487 3.26 19.93 19.25
C LEU A 487 2.66 18.67 18.61
N TYR A 488 1.91 18.77 17.52
CA TYR A 488 1.34 17.65 16.75
C TYR A 488 1.38 18.03 15.26
N PRO A 489 2.56 17.97 14.62
CA PRO A 489 2.82 18.54 13.28
C PRO A 489 2.53 17.57 12.12
N HIS A 490 1.90 16.41 12.36
CA HIS A 490 1.59 15.40 11.36
C HIS A 490 0.09 15.10 11.31
N HIS A 491 -0.32 14.29 10.34
CA HIS A 491 -1.72 13.89 10.20
C HIS A 491 -2.09 12.80 11.22
N VAL A 492 -3.39 12.54 11.41
CA VAL A 492 -3.85 11.44 12.30
C VAL A 492 -3.70 10.05 11.67
N GLY A 493 -3.16 9.94 10.46
CA GLY A 493 -3.12 8.69 9.72
C GLY A 493 -3.23 8.83 8.20
N HIS A 494 -3.11 7.70 7.54
CA HIS A 494 -3.15 7.48 6.10
C HIS A 494 -3.88 6.16 5.78
N TYR A 495 -4.09 5.85 4.51
CA TYR A 495 -4.50 4.50 4.10
C TYR A 495 -3.32 3.54 4.24
N LEU A 496 -3.61 2.27 4.50
CA LEU A 496 -2.62 1.20 4.68
C LEU A 496 -3.02 -0.04 3.86
N GLY A 497 -2.05 -0.79 3.33
CA GLY A 497 -2.30 -1.99 2.54
C GLY A 497 -1.02 -2.67 2.07
N MET A 498 -0.83 -2.76 0.76
CA MET A 498 0.41 -3.30 0.17
C MET A 498 1.59 -2.34 0.25
N ASP A 499 1.31 -1.04 0.39
CA ASP A 499 2.26 -0.01 0.81
C ASP A 499 1.87 0.49 2.21
N VAL A 500 2.84 1.08 2.92
CA VAL A 500 2.64 1.70 4.25
C VAL A 500 1.73 2.93 4.13
N HIS A 501 2.20 3.93 3.37
CA HIS A 501 1.36 5.03 2.88
C HIS A 501 0.61 4.59 1.61
N ASP A 502 -0.40 3.75 1.77
CA ASP A 502 -1.14 3.14 0.66
C ASP A 502 -1.97 4.15 -0.14
N THR A 503 -2.20 3.85 -1.42
CA THR A 503 -3.15 4.58 -2.29
C THR A 503 -3.04 6.12 -2.24
N GLY A 504 -1.82 6.65 -2.41
CA GLY A 504 -1.51 8.08 -2.22
C GLY A 504 -2.28 9.10 -3.06
N ASP A 505 -2.88 8.69 -4.19
CA ASP A 505 -3.75 9.57 -5.01
C ASP A 505 -5.17 9.69 -4.43
N ILE A 506 -5.58 8.81 -3.50
CA ILE A 506 -6.90 8.85 -2.90
C ILE A 506 -6.97 9.95 -1.84
N SER A 507 -7.86 10.92 -2.06
CA SER A 507 -8.01 12.06 -1.16
C SER A 507 -8.46 11.64 0.24
N ARG A 508 -7.74 12.11 1.27
CA ARG A 508 -8.13 12.00 2.70
C ARG A 508 -9.46 12.70 3.06
N SER A 509 -10.04 13.48 2.13
CA SER A 509 -11.41 14.02 2.24
C SER A 509 -12.49 13.06 1.75
N ARG A 510 -12.14 11.89 1.21
CA ARG A 510 -13.09 10.83 0.85
C ARG A 510 -13.76 10.30 2.12
N VAL A 511 -15.09 10.18 2.09
CA VAL A 511 -15.85 9.51 3.16
C VAL A 511 -15.41 8.06 3.26
N LEU A 512 -15.08 7.62 4.47
CA LEU A 512 -14.63 6.27 4.76
C LEU A 512 -15.73 5.24 4.45
N LYS A 513 -15.32 4.07 3.97
CA LYS A 513 -16.20 2.97 3.53
C LYS A 513 -15.76 1.65 4.13
N GLU A 514 -16.73 0.77 4.34
CA GLU A 514 -16.49 -0.61 4.78
C GLU A 514 -15.40 -1.28 3.90
N GLY A 515 -14.43 -1.91 4.55
CA GLY A 515 -13.27 -2.54 3.87
C GLY A 515 -12.08 -1.61 3.59
N MET A 516 -12.19 -0.29 3.80
CA MET A 516 -10.98 0.56 3.86
C MET A 516 -10.13 0.19 5.08
N VAL A 517 -8.80 0.37 4.97
CA VAL A 517 -7.88 0.22 6.11
C VAL A 517 -7.02 1.49 6.22
N ILE A 518 -6.92 2.02 7.45
CA ILE A 518 -6.19 3.25 7.78
C ILE A 518 -5.36 3.09 9.05
N THR A 519 -4.38 3.96 9.26
CA THR A 519 -3.75 4.20 10.57
C THR A 519 -4.54 5.23 11.38
N ILE A 520 -4.45 5.15 12.72
CA ILE A 520 -4.89 6.17 13.67
C ILE A 520 -3.74 6.46 14.64
N GLU A 521 -2.97 7.51 14.35
CA GLU A 521 -1.62 7.79 14.88
C GLU A 521 -1.47 9.18 15.54
N PRO A 522 -2.34 9.65 16.45
CA PRO A 522 -2.09 10.93 17.10
C PRO A 522 -0.76 10.94 17.84
N GLY A 523 -0.07 12.08 17.80
CA GLY A 523 1.21 12.30 18.46
C GLY A 523 1.26 13.62 19.23
N LEU A 524 2.20 13.72 20.17
CA LEU A 524 2.46 14.91 20.97
C LEU A 524 3.96 15.02 21.28
N TYR A 525 4.56 16.15 20.88
CA TYR A 525 6.00 16.39 20.93
C TYR A 525 6.27 17.74 21.61
N ILE A 526 6.65 17.71 22.88
CA ILE A 526 6.89 18.92 23.67
C ILE A 526 8.37 19.31 23.54
N PRO A 527 8.72 20.41 22.85
CA PRO A 527 10.11 20.81 22.69
C PRO A 527 10.73 21.31 24.01
N ARG A 528 12.07 21.36 24.06
CA ARG A 528 12.82 22.03 25.14
C ARG A 528 12.74 23.55 24.97
N ASP A 529 11.62 24.13 25.39
CA ASP A 529 11.26 25.53 25.25
C ASP A 529 10.56 25.99 26.55
N SER A 530 11.00 27.12 27.10
CA SER A 530 10.50 27.69 28.36
C SER A 530 9.04 28.13 28.30
N ALA A 531 8.41 28.14 27.13
CA ALA A 531 6.97 28.31 26.97
C ALA A 531 6.14 27.15 27.58
N TYR A 532 6.74 25.96 27.79
CA TYR A 532 6.05 24.79 28.34
C TYR A 532 6.58 24.41 29.74
N PRO A 533 5.74 23.81 30.62
CA PRO A 533 6.18 23.36 31.94
C PRO A 533 7.38 22.41 31.85
N GLU A 534 8.42 22.69 32.63
CA GLU A 534 9.71 21.97 32.61
C GLU A 534 9.56 20.45 32.66
N LYS A 535 8.66 19.93 33.51
CA LYS A 535 8.37 18.49 33.66
C LYS A 535 7.89 17.79 32.39
N TYR A 536 7.47 18.53 31.36
CA TYR A 536 6.99 17.99 30.09
C TYR A 536 7.99 18.16 28.94
N GLN A 537 9.02 19.00 29.10
CA GLN A 537 9.93 19.36 28.00
C GLN A 537 10.81 18.17 27.57
N GLY A 538 10.95 17.99 26.26
CA GLY A 538 11.74 16.89 25.68
C GLY A 538 10.97 15.59 25.46
N ILE A 539 9.69 15.52 25.85
CA ILE A 539 8.86 14.31 25.71
C ILE A 539 8.20 14.28 24.32
N GLY A 540 8.47 13.22 23.55
CA GLY A 540 7.72 12.85 22.35
C GLY A 540 6.94 11.56 22.57
N ILE A 541 5.68 11.52 22.16
CA ILE A 541 4.77 10.37 22.30
C ILE A 541 3.96 10.24 21.01
N ARG A 542 3.86 9.04 20.46
CA ARG A 542 2.87 8.65 19.43
C ARG A 542 2.30 7.28 19.78
N ILE A 543 1.01 7.09 19.49
CA ILE A 543 0.29 5.83 19.73
C ILE A 543 -0.58 5.56 18.51
N GLU A 544 -0.30 4.45 17.84
CA GLU A 544 -0.83 4.19 16.50
C GLU A 544 -1.41 2.79 16.35
N ASP A 545 -2.52 2.68 15.65
CA ASP A 545 -3.15 1.40 15.36
C ASP A 545 -3.64 1.30 13.92
N ASN A 546 -3.60 0.08 13.38
CA ASN A 546 -4.17 -0.25 12.08
C ASN A 546 -5.65 -0.59 12.25
N VAL A 547 -6.53 0.09 11.52
CA VAL A 547 -7.98 0.00 11.68
C VAL A 547 -8.64 -0.30 10.34
N VAL A 548 -9.34 -1.43 10.26
CA VAL A 548 -10.32 -1.67 9.20
C VAL A 548 -11.58 -0.88 9.53
N ILE A 549 -12.02 -0.07 8.57
CA ILE A 549 -13.33 0.57 8.60
C ILE A 549 -14.39 -0.53 8.45
N GLY A 550 -15.16 -0.76 9.50
CA GLY A 550 -16.36 -1.59 9.41
C GLY A 550 -17.61 -0.76 9.17
N LYS A 551 -18.74 -1.42 8.92
CA LYS A 551 -20.03 -0.75 8.71
C LYS A 551 -20.47 0.09 9.91
N THR A 552 -20.50 -0.53 11.08
CA THR A 552 -21.02 0.02 12.34
C THR A 552 -20.04 -0.12 13.51
N VAL A 553 -19.01 -0.95 13.37
CA VAL A 553 -17.97 -1.21 14.39
C VAL A 553 -16.59 -1.22 13.71
N PRO A 554 -15.58 -0.51 14.23
CA PRO A 554 -14.22 -0.53 13.70
C PRO A 554 -13.50 -1.83 14.11
N HIS A 555 -12.57 -2.32 13.30
CA HIS A 555 -11.74 -3.49 13.64
C HIS A 555 -10.26 -3.14 13.69
N VAL A 556 -9.70 -3.09 14.90
CA VAL A 556 -8.26 -2.92 15.11
C VAL A 556 -7.51 -4.21 14.76
N LEU A 557 -6.50 -4.11 13.90
CA LEU A 557 -5.64 -5.24 13.49
C LEU A 557 -4.41 -5.38 14.39
N SER A 558 -3.90 -4.26 14.90
CA SER A 558 -2.75 -4.15 15.82
C SER A 558 -3.10 -4.37 17.30
N VAL A 559 -4.28 -4.91 17.62
CA VAL A 559 -4.83 -4.99 18.99
C VAL A 559 -3.94 -5.78 19.97
N THR A 560 -3.04 -6.64 19.46
CA THR A 560 -2.07 -7.38 20.26
C THR A 560 -0.95 -6.50 20.82
N ALA A 561 -0.67 -5.32 20.25
CA ALA A 561 0.31 -4.39 20.79
C ALA A 561 -0.28 -3.62 22.00
N PRO A 562 0.21 -3.84 23.24
CA PRO A 562 -0.35 -3.19 24.43
C PRO A 562 -0.20 -1.67 24.36
N LYS A 563 -1.20 -0.94 24.87
CA LYS A 563 -1.21 0.54 24.87
C LYS A 563 -1.87 1.21 26.07
N GLU A 564 -2.53 0.47 26.96
CA GLU A 564 -2.92 1.04 28.24
C GLU A 564 -1.68 1.10 29.14
N VAL A 565 -1.57 2.13 29.98
CA VAL A 565 -0.40 2.34 30.86
C VAL A 565 -0.08 1.10 31.70
N VAL A 566 -1.11 0.46 32.26
CA VAL A 566 -0.97 -0.75 33.08
C VAL A 566 -0.47 -1.96 32.28
N ASP A 567 -0.87 -2.10 31.02
CA ASP A 567 -0.46 -3.23 30.18
C ASP A 567 1.00 -3.06 29.72
N ILE A 568 1.42 -1.82 29.44
CA ILE A 568 2.81 -1.48 29.11
C ILE A 568 3.71 -1.71 30.32
N GLU A 569 3.36 -1.16 31.50
CA GLU A 569 4.15 -1.39 32.72
C GLU A 569 4.19 -2.88 33.08
N TYR A 570 3.12 -3.63 32.87
CA TYR A 570 3.14 -5.09 33.05
C TYR A 570 4.14 -5.75 32.09
N CYS A 571 4.10 -5.43 30.79
CA CYS A 571 4.97 -6.03 29.77
C CYS A 571 6.46 -5.62 29.89
N CYS A 572 6.77 -4.43 30.41
CA CYS A 572 8.16 -4.05 30.65
C CYS A 572 8.77 -4.74 31.88
N ASN A 573 7.94 -5.26 32.80
CA ASN A 573 8.39 -5.84 34.07
C ASN A 573 8.20 -7.39 34.16
N ASN A 574 7.61 -8.04 33.14
CA ASN A 574 7.31 -9.49 33.11
C ASN A 574 7.41 -10.07 31.68
#